data_AF-A0A0G4NGJ4-F1
#
_entry.id   AF-A0A0G4NGJ4-F1
#
_cell.length_a   1.000
_cell.length_b   1.000
_cell.length_c   1.000
_cell.angle_alpha   90.00
_cell.angle_beta   90.00
_cell.angle_gamma   90.00
#
_symmetry.space_group_name_H-M   'P 1'
#
loop_
_entity.id
_entity.type
_entity.pdbx_description
1 polymer ?
#
loop_
_entity_poly.entity_id
_entity_poly.type
_entity_poly.pdbx_seq_one_letter_code
_entity_poly.pdbx_strand_id
1 'polypeptide(L)'
;SSSLSDEYRKLLKESVAVNTTAFEAEEKGKQVFVGTKTETALLDWARKCFALGPIAEERSSFPTQQLLPFNSKRKCMGIVIRLPENKYRLFIKGAPEIVLGQSNKVIADPTSSLARANMEDQQREDIKRTISDYAKQSLRTLALAYRD
;
A
#
# COMPACT_ATOMS: atom_id res chain seq x y z
N SER A 1 15.19 -4.58 -7.43
CA SER A 1 15.13 -4.56 -5.95
C SER A 1 15.01 -5.99 -5.45
N SER A 2 16.17 -6.64 -5.26
CA SER A 2 16.31 -8.03 -4.80
C SER A 2 16.64 -8.13 -3.31
N SER A 3 16.70 -7.01 -2.58
CA SER A 3 17.07 -6.98 -1.16
C SER A 3 15.90 -7.07 -0.19
N LEU A 4 14.65 -6.90 -0.65
CA LEU A 4 13.47 -7.00 0.22
C LEU A 4 13.11 -8.46 0.46
N SER A 5 12.69 -8.78 1.68
CA SER A 5 12.22 -10.14 2.02
C SER A 5 10.95 -10.49 1.23
N ASP A 6 10.73 -11.78 0.98
CA ASP A 6 9.55 -12.25 0.26
C ASP A 6 8.25 -11.90 1.02
N GLU A 7 8.28 -11.91 2.35
CA GLU A 7 7.15 -11.49 3.17
C GLU A 7 6.80 -10.01 2.96
N TYR A 8 7.80 -9.13 2.90
CA TYR A 8 7.59 -7.71 2.67
C TYR A 8 7.08 -7.44 1.25
N ARG A 9 7.65 -8.13 0.26
CA ARG A 9 7.19 -8.07 -1.14
C ARG A 9 5.74 -8.51 -1.27
N LYS A 10 5.38 -9.62 -0.61
CA LYS A 10 4.01 -10.14 -0.56
C LYS A 10 3.06 -9.14 0.11
N LEU A 11 3.43 -8.58 1.27
CA LEU A 11 2.63 -7.58 1.98
C LEU A 11 2.32 -6.36 1.10
N LEU A 12 3.32 -5.81 0.40
CA LEU A 12 3.12 -4.68 -0.50
C LEU A 12 2.22 -5.04 -1.68
N LYS A 13 2.45 -6.21 -2.28
CA LYS A 13 1.63 -6.71 -3.39
C LYS A 13 0.16 -6.84 -2.98
N GLU A 14 -0.10 -7.46 -1.82
CA GLU A 14 -1.44 -7.61 -1.24
C GLU A 14 -2.06 -6.24 -0.96
N SER A 15 -1.35 -5.37 -0.24
CA SER A 15 -1.82 -4.02 0.09
C SER A 15 -2.25 -3.23 -1.14
N VAL A 16 -1.49 -3.32 -2.24
CA VAL A 16 -1.78 -2.59 -3.47
C VAL A 16 -2.95 -3.23 -4.22
N ALA A 17 -2.97 -4.55 -4.34
CA ALA A 17 -3.99 -5.28 -5.09
C ALA A 17 -5.39 -5.09 -4.50
N VAL A 18 -5.52 -5.27 -3.17
CA VAL A 18 -6.82 -5.23 -2.49
C VAL A 18 -7.28 -3.81 -2.17
N ASN A 19 -6.37 -2.89 -1.82
CA ASN A 19 -6.73 -1.52 -1.47
C ASN A 19 -6.75 -0.60 -2.69
N THR A 20 -7.19 -1.08 -3.86
CA THR A 20 -7.31 -0.31 -5.10
C THR A 20 -8.61 -0.67 -5.80
N THR A 21 -9.28 0.30 -6.44
CA THR A 21 -10.51 0.04 -7.21
C THR A 21 -10.29 -0.03 -8.72
N ALA A 22 -9.11 0.35 -9.21
CA ALA A 22 -8.72 0.18 -10.60
C ALA A 22 -8.76 -1.31 -11.01
N PHE A 23 -9.05 -1.55 -12.29
CA PHE A 23 -9.21 -2.89 -12.87
C PHE A 23 -8.43 -3.04 -14.17
N GLU A 24 -8.26 -4.28 -14.61
CA GLU A 24 -7.59 -4.60 -15.87
C GLU A 24 -8.57 -4.52 -17.04
N ALA A 25 -8.13 -3.92 -18.13
CA ALA A 25 -8.82 -3.94 -19.42
C ALA A 25 -7.81 -4.24 -20.53
N GLU A 26 -8.32 -4.54 -21.71
CA GLU A 26 -7.50 -4.68 -22.92
C GLU A 26 -7.72 -3.48 -23.83
N GLU A 27 -6.62 -2.83 -24.23
CA GLU A 27 -6.64 -1.76 -25.23
C GLU A 27 -5.61 -2.07 -26.31
N LYS A 28 -6.05 -2.22 -27.56
CA LYS A 28 -5.20 -2.54 -28.72
C LYS A 28 -4.30 -3.75 -28.50
N GLY A 29 -4.83 -4.82 -27.89
CA GLY A 29 -4.09 -6.06 -27.60
C GLY A 29 -3.08 -5.94 -26.45
N LYS A 30 -3.11 -4.87 -25.65
CA LYS A 30 -2.28 -4.70 -24.46
C LYS A 30 -3.16 -4.63 -23.22
N GLN A 31 -2.76 -5.33 -22.16
CA GLN A 31 -3.36 -5.13 -20.85
C GLN A 31 -3.00 -3.74 -20.31
N VAL A 32 -4.03 -3.01 -19.90
CA VAL A 32 -3.94 -1.69 -19.29
C VAL A 32 -4.73 -1.65 -17.99
N PHE A 33 -4.37 -0.75 -17.09
CA PHE A 33 -5.16 -0.47 -15.89
C PHE A 33 -6.09 0.72 -16.12
N VAL A 34 -7.36 0.54 -15.75
CA VAL A 34 -8.40 1.57 -15.83
C VAL A 34 -8.79 1.98 -14.41
N GLY A 35 -8.62 3.27 -14.09
CA GLY A 35 -8.89 3.85 -12.78
C GLY A 35 -8.23 5.21 -12.60
N THR A 36 -8.05 5.64 -11.35
CA THR A 36 -7.36 6.92 -11.07
C THR A 36 -5.87 6.82 -11.41
N LYS A 37 -5.24 7.93 -11.83
CA LYS A 37 -3.80 7.95 -12.17
C LYS A 37 -2.91 7.43 -11.03
N THR A 38 -3.27 7.71 -9.79
CA THR A 38 -2.54 7.22 -8.61
C THR A 38 -2.64 5.71 -8.49
N GLU A 39 -3.83 5.15 -8.73
CA GLU A 39 -4.07 3.71 -8.59
C GLU A 39 -3.47 2.89 -9.72
N THR A 40 -3.58 3.36 -10.96
CA THR A 40 -2.97 2.68 -12.10
C THR A 40 -1.45 2.70 -11.99
N ALA A 41 -0.86 3.83 -11.56
CA ALA A 41 0.58 3.91 -11.28
C ALA A 41 1.03 2.99 -10.14
N LEU A 42 0.21 2.83 -9.10
CA LEU A 42 0.51 1.94 -7.97
C LEU A 42 0.46 0.47 -8.38
N LEU A 43 -0.53 0.08 -9.19
CA LEU A 43 -0.64 -1.26 -9.75
C LEU A 43 0.53 -1.57 -10.70
N ASP A 44 0.90 -0.62 -11.57
CA ASP A 44 2.07 -0.73 -12.44
C ASP A 44 3.37 -0.90 -11.65
N TRP A 45 3.54 -0.13 -10.56
CA TRP A 45 4.67 -0.28 -9.66
C TRP A 45 4.70 -1.67 -9.03
N ALA A 46 3.56 -2.17 -8.52
CA ALA A 46 3.50 -3.49 -7.92
C ALA A 46 3.76 -4.62 -8.93
N ARG A 47 3.28 -4.48 -10.17
CA ARG A 47 3.58 -5.42 -11.27
C ARG A 47 5.06 -5.46 -11.59
N LYS A 48 5.69 -4.30 -11.76
CA LYS A 48 7.12 -4.19 -12.12
C LYS A 48 8.06 -4.60 -10.99
N CYS A 49 7.74 -4.26 -9.75
CA CYS A 49 8.65 -4.47 -8.62
C CYS A 49 8.39 -5.78 -7.86
N PHE A 50 7.15 -6.25 -7.82
CA PHE A 50 6.73 -7.38 -6.96
C PHE A 50 6.03 -8.50 -7.72
N ALA A 51 6.07 -8.51 -9.06
CA ALA A 51 5.46 -9.53 -9.90
C ALA A 51 3.96 -9.73 -9.60
N LEU A 52 3.23 -8.62 -9.43
CA LEU A 52 1.76 -8.64 -9.33
C LEU A 52 1.15 -9.31 -10.56
N GLY A 53 0.41 -10.40 -10.32
CA GLY A 53 -0.30 -11.14 -11.36
C GLY A 53 -1.57 -10.43 -11.85
N PRO A 54 -2.50 -11.18 -12.47
CA PRO A 54 -3.84 -10.69 -12.77
C PRO A 54 -4.54 -10.21 -11.50
N ILE A 55 -5.12 -9.01 -11.54
CA ILE A 55 -5.73 -8.38 -10.37
C ILE A 55 -6.90 -9.19 -9.84
N ALA A 56 -7.70 -9.78 -10.74
CA ALA A 56 -8.84 -10.60 -10.37
C ALA A 56 -8.43 -11.80 -9.50
N GLU A 57 -7.32 -12.46 -9.85
CA GLU A 57 -6.77 -13.58 -9.10
C GLU A 57 -6.21 -13.12 -7.74
N GLU A 58 -5.40 -12.05 -7.75
CA GLU A 58 -4.81 -11.51 -6.51
C GLU A 58 -5.91 -11.08 -5.52
N ARG A 59 -7.01 -10.48 -5.99
CA ARG A 59 -8.15 -10.09 -5.13
C ARG A 59 -9.00 -11.27 -4.67
N SER A 60 -9.12 -12.33 -5.48
CA SER A 60 -9.94 -13.50 -5.13
C SER A 60 -9.47 -14.21 -3.85
N SER A 61 -8.18 -14.09 -3.53
CA SER A 61 -7.57 -14.70 -2.35
C SER A 61 -7.88 -13.97 -1.03
N PHE A 62 -8.47 -12.76 -1.09
CA PHE A 62 -8.71 -11.92 0.10
C PHE A 62 -10.17 -11.54 0.25
N PRO A 63 -10.94 -12.26 1.07
CA PRO A 63 -12.32 -11.92 1.39
C PRO A 63 -12.40 -10.53 2.03
N THR A 64 -12.83 -9.54 1.24
CA THR A 64 -13.02 -8.16 1.68
C THR A 64 -14.20 -8.10 2.63
N GLN A 65 -13.97 -7.61 3.84
CA GLN A 65 -15.01 -7.41 4.86
C GLN A 65 -15.60 -6.02 4.79
N GLN A 66 -14.74 -5.02 4.56
CA GLN A 66 -15.17 -3.63 4.50
C GLN A 66 -14.25 -2.81 3.61
N LEU A 67 -14.84 -2.10 2.65
CA LEU A 67 -14.15 -1.04 1.90
C LEU A 67 -14.45 0.31 2.54
N LEU A 68 -13.42 1.10 2.78
CA LEU A 68 -13.50 2.49 3.21
C LEU A 68 -13.00 3.36 2.05
N PRO A 69 -13.89 3.83 1.15
CA PRO A 69 -13.50 4.67 0.02
C PRO A 69 -12.73 5.91 0.47
N PHE A 70 -11.97 6.47 -0.47
CA PHE A 70 -11.26 7.72 -0.23
C PHE A 70 -12.22 8.80 0.28
N ASN A 71 -11.86 9.40 1.41
CA ASN A 71 -12.63 10.47 2.01
C ASN A 71 -11.77 11.73 2.10
N SER A 72 -12.24 12.85 1.56
CA SER A 72 -11.46 14.10 1.52
C SER A 72 -11.14 14.67 2.91
N LYS A 73 -12.00 14.44 3.91
CA LYS A 73 -11.73 14.85 5.31
C LYS A 73 -10.64 14.00 5.94
N ARG A 74 -10.64 12.68 5.69
CA ARG A 74 -9.62 11.74 6.21
C ARG A 74 -8.36 11.67 5.35
N LYS A 75 -8.42 12.14 4.10
CA LYS A 75 -7.38 12.07 3.07
C LYS A 75 -6.76 10.67 2.90
N CYS A 76 -7.53 9.63 3.15
CA CYS A 76 -7.09 8.24 3.02
C CYS A 76 -8.24 7.33 2.57
N MET A 77 -7.85 6.17 2.06
CA MET A 77 -8.69 5.04 1.69
C MET A 77 -8.17 3.82 2.44
N GLY A 78 -9.08 2.93 2.84
CA GLY A 78 -8.70 1.69 3.50
C GLY A 78 -9.58 0.52 3.11
N ILE A 79 -9.09 -0.67 3.40
CA ILE A 79 -9.82 -1.92 3.19
C ILE A 79 -9.50 -2.89 4.32
N VAL A 80 -10.54 -3.53 4.85
CA VAL A 80 -10.45 -4.58 5.84
C VAL A 80 -10.61 -5.91 5.13
N ILE A 81 -9.59 -6.76 5.24
CA ILE A 81 -9.61 -8.15 4.75
C ILE A 81 -9.63 -9.11 5.94
N ARG A 82 -10.21 -10.30 5.73
CA ARG A 82 -10.13 -11.39 6.70
C ARG A 82 -8.86 -12.19 6.49
N LEU A 83 -8.12 -12.42 7.57
CA LEU A 83 -6.98 -13.31 7.64
C LEU A 83 -7.43 -14.68 8.21
N PRO A 84 -6.57 -15.73 8.16
CA PRO A 84 -6.81 -16.98 8.87
C PRO A 84 -7.09 -16.76 10.37
N GLU A 85 -7.69 -17.76 11.02
CA GLU A 85 -7.95 -17.75 12.48
C GLU A 85 -8.83 -16.58 12.97
N ASN A 86 -9.76 -16.08 12.13
CA ASN A 86 -10.64 -14.95 12.46
C ASN A 86 -9.88 -13.65 12.79
N LYS A 87 -8.65 -13.51 12.31
CA LYS A 87 -7.91 -12.24 12.36
C LYS A 87 -8.33 -11.35 11.19
N TYR A 88 -8.08 -10.05 11.32
CA TYR A 88 -8.39 -9.07 10.29
C TYR A 88 -7.14 -8.26 9.99
N ARG A 89 -7.05 -7.74 8.78
CA ARG A 89 -6.03 -6.77 8.41
C ARG A 89 -6.67 -5.58 7.74
N LEU A 90 -6.38 -4.40 8.27
CA LEU A 90 -6.70 -3.13 7.65
C LEU A 90 -5.49 -2.66 6.85
N PHE A 91 -5.64 -2.51 5.54
CA PHE A 91 -4.69 -1.77 4.71
C PHE A 91 -5.18 -0.33 4.53
N ILE A 92 -4.26 0.63 4.57
CA ILE A 92 -4.52 2.06 4.37
C ILE A 92 -3.58 2.60 3.29
N LYS A 93 -4.11 3.43 2.40
CA LYS A 93 -3.32 4.29 1.51
C LYS A 93 -3.84 5.73 1.58
N GLY A 94 -2.96 6.73 1.63
CA GLY A 94 -3.41 8.11 1.76
C GLY A 94 -2.30 9.14 1.84
N ALA A 95 -2.70 10.37 2.18
CA ALA A 95 -1.78 11.48 2.42
C ALA A 95 -0.77 11.08 3.51
N PRO A 96 0.54 11.22 3.26
CA PRO A 96 1.55 10.62 4.10
C PRO A 96 1.62 11.25 5.49
N GLU A 97 1.32 12.54 5.63
CA GLU A 97 1.28 13.22 6.93
C GLU A 97 0.14 12.69 7.81
N ILE A 98 -1.01 12.38 7.19
CA ILE A 98 -2.17 11.83 7.90
C ILE A 98 -1.90 10.39 8.33
N VAL A 99 -1.38 9.56 7.43
CA VAL A 99 -1.07 8.16 7.74
C VAL A 99 0.03 8.07 8.79
N LEU A 100 1.10 8.87 8.68
CA LEU A 100 2.17 8.93 9.67
C LEU A 100 1.67 9.43 11.03
N GLY A 101 0.79 10.44 11.07
CA GLY A 101 0.19 10.93 12.31
C GLY A 101 -0.58 9.86 13.08
N GLN A 102 -1.14 8.87 12.38
CA GLN A 102 -1.89 7.75 12.97
C GLN A 102 -1.07 6.47 13.16
N SER A 103 0.21 6.48 12.78
CA SER A 103 1.11 5.32 12.86
C SER A 103 1.97 5.37 14.12
N ASN A 104 2.07 4.25 14.83
CA ASN A 104 2.91 4.09 16.02
C ASN A 104 3.98 2.99 15.90
N LYS A 105 3.98 2.27 14.77
CA LYS A 105 4.91 1.18 14.48
C LYS A 105 5.49 1.31 13.08
N VAL A 106 6.68 0.77 12.90
CA VAL A 106 7.39 0.65 11.61
C VAL A 106 7.83 -0.80 11.41
N ILE A 107 8.05 -1.19 10.15
CA ILE A 107 8.77 -2.43 9.85
C ILE A 107 10.25 -2.13 10.07
N ALA A 108 10.87 -2.85 11.02
CA ALA A 108 12.22 -2.55 11.49
C ALA A 108 13.28 -2.84 10.43
N ASP A 109 13.15 -3.97 9.74
CA ASP A 109 14.03 -4.36 8.65
C ASP A 109 13.24 -5.05 7.53
N PRO A 110 12.92 -4.35 6.43
CA PRO A 110 12.16 -4.91 5.32
C PRO A 110 12.97 -5.94 4.49
N THR A 111 14.25 -6.15 4.80
CA THR A 111 15.11 -7.16 4.14
C THR A 111 15.11 -8.51 4.86
N SER A 112 14.75 -8.52 6.14
CA SER A 112 14.78 -9.72 6.99
C SER A 112 13.39 -10.32 7.23
N SER A 113 12.46 -9.55 7.82
CA SER A 113 11.14 -10.06 8.22
C SER A 113 10.09 -8.95 8.33
N LEU A 114 8.82 -9.32 8.52
CA LEU A 114 7.76 -8.35 8.86
C LEU A 114 7.75 -7.92 10.34
N ALA A 115 8.88 -8.04 11.06
CA ALA A 115 9.00 -7.60 12.44
C ALA A 115 8.68 -6.10 12.57
N ARG A 116 7.72 -5.79 13.44
CA ARG A 116 7.30 -4.42 13.73
C ARG A 116 7.93 -3.94 15.04
N ALA A 117 8.56 -2.77 15.00
CA ALA A 117 9.02 -2.06 16.18
C ALA A 117 8.13 -0.85 16.45
N ASN A 118 8.16 -0.36 17.69
CA ASN A 118 7.61 0.97 17.98
C ASN A 118 8.40 2.00 17.18
N MET A 119 7.69 2.95 16.59
CA MET A 119 8.31 4.04 15.83
C MET A 119 9.00 4.99 16.80
N GLU A 120 10.29 5.18 16.65
CA GLU A 120 11.06 6.16 17.41
C GLU A 120 10.85 7.58 16.84
N ASP A 121 11.06 8.60 17.68
CA ASP A 121 10.91 10.00 17.26
C ASP A 121 11.84 10.35 16.10
N GLN A 122 13.08 9.85 16.12
CA GLN A 122 14.03 10.09 15.03
C GLN A 122 13.53 9.49 13.70
N GLN A 123 12.99 8.27 13.72
CA GLN A 123 12.42 7.64 12.52
C GLN A 123 11.21 8.43 12.01
N ARG A 124 10.37 8.94 12.91
CA ARG A 124 9.23 9.79 12.54
C ARG A 124 9.70 11.07 11.85
N GLU A 125 10.72 11.73 12.37
CA GLU A 125 11.29 12.94 11.76
C GLU A 125 11.98 12.64 10.42
N ASP A 126 12.64 11.49 10.29
CA ASP A 126 13.23 11.05 9.02
C ASP A 126 12.16 10.86 7.93
N ILE A 127 11.04 10.21 8.27
CA ILE A 127 9.91 10.05 7.34
C ILE A 127 9.31 11.42 6.98
N LYS A 128 9.12 12.33 7.95
CA LYS A 128 8.65 13.70 7.68
C LYS A 128 9.58 14.46 6.73
N ARG A 129 10.89 14.32 6.91
CA ARG A 129 11.89 14.92 6.03
C ARG A 129 11.77 14.37 4.61
N THR A 130 11.68 13.06 4.44
CA THR A 130 11.45 12.44 3.12
C THR A 130 10.17 12.94 2.46
N ILE A 131 9.06 13.05 3.21
CA ILE A 131 7.79 13.60 2.71
C ILE A 131 7.99 15.03 2.19
N SER A 132 8.63 15.89 3.00
CA SER A 132 8.94 17.27 2.64
C SER A 132 9.83 17.34 1.39
N ASP A 133 10.85 16.50 1.28
CA ASP A 133 11.80 16.54 0.16
C ASP A 133 11.19 16.07 -1.15
N TYR A 134 10.24 15.13 -1.12
CA TYR A 134 9.42 14.78 -2.28
C TYR A 134 8.47 15.91 -2.66
N ALA A 135 7.86 16.58 -1.68
CA ALA A 135 6.99 17.72 -1.94
C ALA A 135 7.75 18.89 -2.59
N LYS A 136 8.98 19.18 -2.16
CA LYS A 136 9.87 20.19 -2.79
C LYS A 136 10.16 19.89 -4.27
N GLN A 137 10.17 18.61 -4.64
CA GLN A 137 10.34 18.16 -6.03
C GLN A 137 9.01 18.11 -6.80
N SER A 138 7.92 18.66 -6.25
CA SER A 138 6.57 18.58 -6.82
C SER A 138 6.05 17.15 -7.03
N LEU A 139 6.63 16.17 -6.32
CA LEU A 139 6.17 14.79 -6.35
C LEU A 139 4.96 14.61 -5.46
N ARG A 140 4.01 13.80 -5.91
CA ARG A 140 2.87 13.38 -5.09
C ARG A 140 3.28 12.17 -4.26
N THR A 141 3.51 12.39 -2.97
CA THR A 141 3.81 11.32 -2.02
C THR A 141 2.53 10.61 -1.57
N LEU A 142 2.58 9.28 -1.49
CA LEU A 142 1.49 8.43 -0.98
C LEU A 142 2.08 7.50 0.08
N ALA A 143 1.46 7.43 1.26
CA ALA A 143 1.85 6.45 2.28
C ALA A 143 0.98 5.20 2.18
N LEU A 144 1.61 4.05 2.45
CA LEU A 144 0.95 2.76 2.67
C LEU A 144 1.18 2.35 4.12
N ALA A 145 0.13 1.86 4.78
CA ALA A 145 0.22 1.33 6.13
C ALA A 145 -0.73 0.15 6.29
N TYR A 146 -0.48 -0.68 7.31
CA TYR A 146 -1.40 -1.75 7.68
C TYR A 146 -1.51 -1.89 9.20
N ARG A 147 -2.60 -2.51 9.65
CA ARG A 147 -2.81 -2.92 11.02
C ARG A 147 -3.51 -4.28 11.03
N ASP A 148 -2.99 -5.18 11.85
CA ASP A 148 -3.61 -6.45 12.21
C ASP A 148 -4.44 -6.27 13.49
#